data_AF-A0A0D5M352-F1
#
_entry.id   AF-A0A0D5M352-F1
#
_cell.length_a   1.000
_cell.length_b   1.000
_cell.length_c   1.000
_cell.angle_alpha   90.00
_cell.angle_beta   90.00
_cell.angle_gamma   90.00
#
_symmetry.space_group_name_H-M   'P 1'
#
loop_
_entity.id
_entity.type
_entity.pdbx_description
1 polymer ?
#
loop_
_entity_poly.entity_id
_entity_poly.type
_entity_poly.pdbx_seq_one_letter_code
_entity_poly.pdbx_strand_id
1 'polypeptide(L)'
;MEASTQNRAARRNGRAVAPPTKANAKPEHSTRPDVYALLSRLEKVKENGPGRWLACCPAHQDRSPSLAVRETPDGTVLVKCFAECPTPDVLAAVGLELKDLFPQRDRDDYHASRRPGERWVPRDVLSAIAQEALITLLAAEATHRGERLARADLDRLATAAGRLRNAAREVGCHV
;
A
#
# COMPACT_ATOMS: atom_id res chain seq x y z
N MET A 1 16.33 -30.31 68.29
CA MET A 1 16.85 -30.85 67.01
C MET A 1 15.85 -30.43 65.96
N GLU A 2 16.08 -29.24 65.41
CA GLU A 2 15.10 -28.50 64.61
C GLU A 2 15.23 -28.87 63.13
N ALA A 3 14.07 -29.07 62.50
CA ALA A 3 13.93 -29.18 61.06
C ALA A 3 12.72 -28.35 60.60
N SER A 4 12.89 -27.72 59.44
CA SER A 4 11.89 -27.04 58.59
C SER A 4 11.20 -25.79 59.13
N THR A 5 11.33 -24.67 58.40
CA THR A 5 10.25 -24.07 57.59
C THR A 5 10.73 -22.81 56.85
N GLN A 6 10.77 -22.91 55.51
CA GLN A 6 10.39 -21.94 54.47
C GLN A 6 10.89 -20.47 54.45
N ASN A 7 11.56 -20.15 53.33
CA ASN A 7 11.17 -19.13 52.32
C ASN A 7 11.12 -17.64 52.72
N ARG A 8 11.92 -16.79 52.05
CA ARG A 8 11.52 -15.95 50.87
C ARG A 8 12.35 -14.66 50.77
N ALA A 9 12.97 -14.48 49.59
CA ALA A 9 13.19 -13.23 48.83
C ALA A 9 13.97 -12.04 49.45
N ALA A 10 14.65 -11.15 48.71
CA ALA A 10 15.26 -11.09 47.39
C ALA A 10 15.72 -9.62 47.18
N ARG A 11 16.91 -9.42 46.57
CA ARG A 11 17.37 -8.25 45.78
C ARG A 11 17.68 -6.97 46.60
N ARG A 12 18.75 -6.21 46.32
CA ARG A 12 19.29 -5.70 45.04
C ARG A 12 20.78 -5.38 45.20
N ASN A 13 21.56 -5.52 44.13
CA ASN A 13 22.62 -4.55 43.79
C ASN A 13 22.94 -4.60 42.29
N GLY A 14 23.17 -3.43 41.72
CA GLY A 14 23.35 -3.20 40.29
C GLY A 14 24.76 -3.53 39.76
N ARG A 15 24.89 -3.49 38.43
CA ARG A 15 26.18 -3.38 37.76
C ARG A 15 26.03 -2.76 36.37
N ALA A 16 26.90 -1.79 36.09
CA ALA A 16 27.14 -1.21 34.78
C ALA A 16 27.52 -2.29 33.75
N VAL A 17 27.03 -2.16 32.52
CA VAL A 17 27.31 -3.08 31.42
C VAL A 17 28.24 -2.39 30.42
N ALA A 18 29.43 -2.96 30.24
CA ALA A 18 30.42 -2.62 29.22
C ALA A 18 29.94 -3.07 27.82
N PRO A 19 30.45 -2.48 26.71
CA PRO A 19 30.02 -2.87 25.36
C PRO A 19 30.50 -4.30 25.02
N PRO A 20 29.64 -5.15 24.42
CA PRO A 20 30.03 -6.50 24.06
C PRO A 20 31.00 -6.51 22.87
N THR A 21 32.06 -7.30 23.04
CA THR A 21 33.07 -7.64 22.04
C THR A 21 32.49 -8.46 20.90
N LYS A 22 33.02 -8.22 19.69
CA LYS A 22 32.62 -8.84 18.42
C LYS A 22 32.56 -10.38 18.49
N ALA A 23 31.36 -10.93 18.40
CA ALA A 23 31.13 -12.32 18.06
C ALA A 23 29.97 -12.37 17.05
N ASN A 24 30.21 -13.07 15.94
CA ASN A 24 29.29 -13.28 14.82
C ASN A 24 27.89 -13.70 15.30
N ALA A 25 26.92 -12.77 15.21
CA ALA A 25 25.50 -13.07 15.24
C ALA A 25 24.89 -12.50 13.95
N LYS A 26 24.26 -13.37 13.16
CA LYS A 26 23.54 -13.02 11.93
C LYS A 26 22.35 -12.12 12.33
N PRO A 27 22.18 -10.91 11.75
CA PRO A 27 21.15 -10.01 12.24
C PRO A 27 19.77 -10.54 11.86
N GLU A 28 18.96 -10.78 12.89
CA GLU A 28 17.53 -11.01 12.83
C GLU A 28 16.85 -9.79 12.19
N HIS A 29 16.35 -9.97 10.97
CA HIS A 29 15.86 -8.92 10.08
C HIS A 29 14.50 -8.41 10.59
N SER A 30 14.44 -7.18 11.10
CA SER A 30 13.16 -6.55 11.42
C SER A 30 12.47 -6.11 10.12
N THR A 31 11.29 -6.66 9.86
CA THR A 31 10.44 -6.46 8.66
C THR A 31 9.83 -5.05 8.52
N ARG A 32 10.46 -4.01 9.08
CA ARG A 32 10.05 -2.60 8.92
C ARG A 32 11.24 -1.75 8.50
N PRO A 33 11.04 -0.69 7.70
CA PRO A 33 12.09 0.26 7.41
C PRO A 33 12.49 0.87 8.74
N ASP A 34 13.72 0.62 9.14
CA ASP A 34 14.21 1.21 10.35
C ASP A 34 14.51 2.69 10.04
N VAL A 35 13.59 3.59 10.39
CA VAL A 35 13.82 5.04 10.26
C VAL A 35 15.11 5.45 10.96
N TYR A 36 15.51 4.75 12.03
CA TYR A 36 16.78 5.00 12.72
C TYR A 36 18.00 4.60 11.87
N ALA A 37 17.87 3.66 10.93
CA ALA A 37 18.91 3.39 9.94
C ALA A 37 19.14 4.64 9.07
N LEU A 38 18.10 5.35 8.64
CA LEU A 38 18.29 6.62 7.92
C LEU A 38 18.84 7.71 8.85
N LEU A 39 18.24 7.92 10.02
CA LEU A 39 18.60 9.00 10.94
C LEU A 39 20.04 8.90 11.46
N SER A 40 20.55 7.69 11.70
CA SER A 40 21.93 7.45 12.17
C SER A 40 23.01 7.87 11.16
N ARG A 41 22.62 8.12 9.90
CA ARG A 41 23.52 8.53 8.81
C ARG A 41 23.41 10.03 8.48
N LEU A 42 22.58 10.77 9.21
CA LEU A 42 22.32 12.20 8.98
C LEU A 42 22.94 13.07 10.07
N GLU A 43 23.26 14.31 9.73
CA GLU A 43 23.82 15.28 10.66
C GLU A 43 22.76 16.22 11.24
N LYS A 44 23.00 16.73 12.45
CA LYS A 44 22.14 17.69 13.16
C LYS A 44 20.67 17.27 13.25
N VAL A 45 20.44 15.97 13.44
CA VAL A 45 19.09 15.41 13.60
C VAL A 45 18.41 15.99 14.84
N LYS A 46 17.19 16.50 14.65
CA LYS A 46 16.32 17.03 15.71
C LYS A 46 14.91 16.51 15.51
N GLU A 47 14.30 16.02 16.58
CA GLU A 47 12.89 15.64 16.55
C GLU A 47 12.00 16.88 16.40
N ASN A 48 10.99 16.77 15.54
CA ASN A 48 10.06 17.85 15.18
C ASN A 48 8.60 17.35 15.30
N GLY A 49 8.31 16.74 16.45
CA GLY A 49 7.05 16.07 16.76
C GLY A 49 7.12 14.55 16.57
N PRO A 50 6.09 13.81 17.04
CA PRO A 50 6.10 12.35 17.04
C PRO A 50 6.30 11.78 15.62
N GLY A 51 7.33 10.94 15.46
CA GLY A 51 7.66 10.30 14.19
C GLY A 51 8.17 11.25 13.11
N ARG A 52 8.67 12.43 13.47
CA ARG A 52 9.15 13.46 12.55
C ARG A 52 10.50 14.02 13.00
N TRP A 53 11.40 14.24 12.05
CA TRP A 53 12.73 14.78 12.29
C TRP A 53 13.12 15.81 11.23
N LEU A 54 13.98 16.73 11.64
CA LEU A 54 14.72 17.63 10.77
C LEU A 54 16.21 17.28 10.85
N ALA A 55 16.88 17.27 9.71
CA ALA A 55 18.32 17.00 9.63
C ALA A 55 18.97 17.86 8.52
N CYS A 56 20.30 17.92 8.51
CA CYS A 56 21.02 18.46 7.37
C CYS A 56 20.90 17.51 6.17
N CYS A 57 20.63 18.05 4.98
CA CYS A 57 20.59 17.27 3.76
C CYS A 57 22.02 16.89 3.34
N PRO A 58 22.31 15.60 3.11
CA PRO A 58 23.64 15.13 2.68
C PRO A 58 23.91 15.37 1.18
N ALA A 59 22.88 15.65 0.38
CA ALA A 59 22.99 15.86 -1.07
C ALA A 59 23.46 17.28 -1.46
N HIS A 60 23.50 18.21 -0.50
CA HIS A 60 24.08 19.54 -0.69
C HIS A 60 24.84 20.00 0.55
N GLN A 61 25.62 21.07 0.44
CA GLN A 61 26.32 21.65 1.60
C GLN A 61 25.32 22.35 2.51
N ASP A 62 24.77 21.61 3.47
CA ASP A 62 23.68 22.10 4.31
C ASP A 62 24.16 22.59 5.68
N ARG A 63 24.08 23.91 5.93
CA ARG A 63 24.49 24.50 7.21
C ARG A 63 23.39 24.45 8.28
N SER A 64 22.14 24.49 7.83
CA SER A 64 20.94 24.51 8.67
C SER A 64 19.98 23.40 8.24
N PRO A 65 19.40 22.61 9.15
CA PRO A 65 18.56 21.46 8.77
C PRO A 65 17.47 21.80 7.73
N SER A 66 17.64 21.28 6.51
CA SER A 66 16.70 21.47 5.39
C SER A 66 16.00 20.17 4.95
N LEU A 67 16.35 19.04 5.58
CA LEU A 67 15.79 17.74 5.30
C LEU A 67 14.71 17.38 6.33
N ALA A 68 13.47 17.22 5.88
CA ALA A 68 12.40 16.62 6.68
C ALA A 68 12.36 15.11 6.48
N VAL A 69 12.32 14.38 7.59
CA VAL A 69 12.10 12.93 7.64
C VAL A 69 10.84 12.66 8.46
N ARG A 70 9.95 11.80 7.97
CA ARG A 70 8.73 11.41 8.68
C ARG A 70 8.47 9.93 8.51
N GLU A 71 8.25 9.22 9.61
CA GLU A 71 7.71 7.87 9.61
C GLU A 71 6.18 7.92 9.62
N THR A 72 5.54 7.15 8.76
CA THR A 72 4.07 7.03 8.70
C THR A 72 3.60 5.79 9.46
N PRO A 73 2.30 5.71 9.85
CA PRO A 73 1.77 4.56 10.59
C PRO A 73 1.90 3.21 9.87
N ASP A 74 1.95 3.21 8.53
CA ASP A 74 2.20 2.04 7.68
C ASP A 74 3.69 1.66 7.58
N GLY A 75 4.58 2.37 8.28
CA GLY A 75 6.02 2.13 8.29
C GLY A 75 6.77 2.73 7.10
N THR A 76 6.12 3.51 6.25
CA THR A 76 6.79 4.22 5.15
C THR A 76 7.56 5.42 5.70
N VAL A 77 8.81 5.61 5.26
CA VAL A 77 9.65 6.75 5.61
C VAL A 77 9.62 7.77 4.48
N LEU A 78 9.10 8.96 4.77
CA LEU A 78 9.01 10.07 3.83
C LEU A 78 10.18 11.02 4.05
N VAL A 79 10.83 11.38 2.94
CA VAL A 79 12.01 12.24 2.94
C VAL A 79 11.76 13.40 1.97
N LYS A 80 11.91 14.64 2.45
CA LYS A 80 11.77 15.84 1.63
C LYS A 80 12.86 16.84 1.97
N CYS A 81 13.69 17.19 0.99
CA CYS A 81 14.58 18.33 1.08
C CYS A 81 13.84 19.60 0.64
N PHE A 82 13.92 20.67 1.43
CA PHE A 82 13.34 21.97 1.11
C PHE A 82 14.21 22.81 0.17
N ALA A 83 15.45 22.37 -0.09
CA ALA A 83 16.33 22.92 -1.13
C ALA A 83 16.23 22.18 -2.48
N GLU A 84 15.15 21.40 -2.66
CA GLU A 84 14.82 20.71 -3.93
C GLU A 84 15.80 19.62 -4.40
N CYS A 85 16.64 19.09 -3.50
CA CYS A 85 17.39 17.88 -3.81
C CYS A 85 16.44 16.70 -4.10
N PRO A 86 16.66 15.94 -5.19
CA PRO A 86 15.93 14.72 -5.47
C PRO A 86 16.09 13.70 -4.34
N THR A 87 15.01 13.03 -3.94
CA THR A 87 15.06 11.96 -2.93
C THR A 87 16.11 10.88 -3.24
N PRO A 88 16.27 10.39 -4.50
CA PRO A 88 17.32 9.42 -4.82
C PRO A 88 18.73 9.90 -4.45
N ASP A 89 19.04 11.18 -4.69
CA ASP A 89 20.36 11.74 -4.41
C ASP A 89 20.61 11.86 -2.91
N VAL A 90 19.59 12.24 -2.15
CA VAL A 90 19.63 12.26 -0.68
C VAL A 90 19.96 10.88 -0.13
N LEU A 91 19.31 9.83 -0.62
CA LEU A 91 19.51 8.46 -0.16
C LEU A 91 20.88 7.93 -0.60
N ALA A 92 21.26 8.18 -1.85
CA ALA A 92 22.55 7.77 -2.39
C ALA A 92 23.72 8.36 -1.59
N ALA A 93 23.61 9.63 -1.16
CA ALA A 93 24.62 10.28 -0.34
C ALA A 93 24.84 9.62 1.04
N VAL A 94 23.86 8.85 1.53
CA VAL A 94 23.95 8.06 2.77
C VAL A 94 23.99 6.55 2.52
N GLY A 95 24.19 6.11 1.27
CA GLY A 95 24.29 4.69 0.91
C GLY A 95 22.99 3.90 1.11
N LEU A 96 21.85 4.55 0.93
CA LEU A 96 20.52 3.93 0.93
C LEU A 96 19.87 4.02 -0.46
N GLU A 97 18.89 3.18 -0.70
CA GLU A 97 18.07 3.18 -1.90
C GLU A 97 16.61 3.52 -1.59
N LEU A 98 15.86 3.89 -2.62
CA LEU A 98 14.41 4.19 -2.51
C LEU A 98 13.62 3.06 -1.84
N LYS A 99 13.98 1.80 -2.10
CA LYS A 99 13.31 0.63 -1.51
C LYS A 99 13.43 0.58 0.01
N ASP A 100 14.50 1.15 0.58
CA ASP A 100 14.76 1.14 2.02
C ASP A 100 13.86 2.13 2.77
N LEU A 101 13.10 2.97 2.06
CA LEU A 101 12.08 3.84 2.64
C LEU A 101 10.72 3.14 2.82
N PHE A 102 10.54 1.94 2.28
CA PHE A 102 9.26 1.24 2.28
C PHE A 102 9.37 -0.08 3.03
N PRO A 103 8.34 -0.47 3.81
CA PRO A 103 8.34 -1.78 4.46
C PRO A 103 8.53 -2.87 3.41
N GLN A 104 9.27 -3.91 3.77
CA GLN A 104 9.32 -5.13 2.98
C GLN A 104 7.90 -5.68 2.95
N ARG A 105 7.19 -5.42 1.85
CA ARG A 105 5.89 -6.01 1.59
C ARG A 105 6.15 -7.48 1.34
N ASP A 106 5.51 -8.35 2.12
CA ASP A 106 5.45 -9.75 1.77
C ASP A 106 4.80 -9.82 0.38
N ARG A 107 5.30 -10.72 -0.48
CA ARG A 107 4.82 -10.83 -1.87
C ARG A 107 3.31 -11.13 -1.95
N ASP A 108 2.70 -11.48 -0.81
CA ASP A 108 1.28 -11.76 -0.62
C ASP A 108 0.41 -10.49 -0.48
N ASP A 109 1.01 -9.32 -0.19
CA ASP A 109 0.31 -8.03 -0.12
C ASP A 109 0.16 -7.34 -1.48
N TYR A 110 0.74 -7.92 -2.53
CA TYR A 110 0.33 -7.59 -3.88
C TYR A 110 -1.09 -8.12 -4.00
N HIS A 111 -2.11 -7.26 -3.85
CA HIS A 111 -3.47 -7.61 -4.27
C HIS A 111 -3.33 -8.17 -5.68
N ALA A 112 -3.44 -9.50 -5.80
CA ALA A 112 -3.33 -10.18 -7.06
C ALA A 112 -4.22 -9.40 -8.03
N SER A 113 -3.68 -9.06 -9.20
CA SER A 113 -4.44 -8.33 -10.23
C SER A 113 -5.84 -8.94 -10.23
N ARG A 114 -6.84 -8.11 -9.85
CA ARG A 114 -8.23 -8.56 -9.65
C ARG A 114 -8.56 -9.60 -10.70
N ARG A 115 -9.10 -10.75 -10.28
CA ARG A 115 -9.50 -11.82 -11.22
C ARG A 115 -10.33 -11.15 -12.33
N PRO A 116 -10.35 -11.63 -13.58
CA PRO A 116 -11.12 -10.99 -14.64
C PRO A 116 -12.57 -10.61 -14.22
N GLY A 117 -13.24 -11.48 -13.45
CA GLY A 117 -14.58 -11.23 -12.87
C GLY A 117 -14.66 -10.17 -11.76
N GLU A 118 -13.55 -9.73 -11.20
CA GLU A 118 -13.44 -8.69 -10.16
C GLU A 118 -12.91 -7.36 -10.72
N ARG A 119 -12.50 -7.32 -11.99
CA ARG A 119 -11.87 -6.16 -12.66
C ARG A 119 -12.88 -5.26 -13.35
N TRP A 120 -14.09 -5.17 -12.83
CA TRP A 120 -15.14 -4.36 -13.43
C TRP A 120 -15.40 -3.10 -12.62
N VAL A 121 -15.37 -1.95 -13.29
CA VAL A 121 -15.89 -0.69 -12.73
C VAL A 121 -17.37 -0.62 -13.09
N PRO A 122 -18.31 -0.43 -12.14
CA PRO A 122 -19.75 -0.42 -12.43
C PRO A 122 -20.15 0.52 -13.58
N ARG A 123 -19.50 1.69 -13.66
CA ARG A 123 -19.70 2.67 -14.73
C ARG A 123 -19.38 2.09 -16.12
N ASP A 124 -18.30 1.35 -16.24
CA ASP A 124 -17.83 0.80 -17.51
C ASP A 124 -18.76 -0.32 -17.96
N VAL A 125 -19.22 -1.16 -17.03
CA VAL A 125 -20.21 -2.21 -17.30
C VAL A 125 -21.52 -1.60 -17.79
N LEU A 126 -22.05 -0.59 -17.07
CA LEU A 126 -23.27 0.11 -17.45
C LEU A 126 -23.13 0.77 -18.83
N SER A 127 -21.98 1.40 -19.10
CA SER A 127 -21.70 2.03 -20.39
C SER A 127 -21.64 1.00 -21.52
N ALA A 128 -21.04 -0.17 -21.27
CA ALA A 128 -20.93 -1.25 -22.26
C ALA A 128 -22.29 -1.87 -22.63
N ILE A 129 -23.24 -1.93 -21.70
CA ILE A 129 -24.58 -2.51 -21.94
C ILE A 129 -25.64 -1.48 -22.32
N ALA A 130 -25.37 -0.18 -22.17
CA ALA A 130 -26.37 0.88 -22.30
C ALA A 130 -27.14 0.84 -23.64
N GLN A 131 -26.43 0.66 -24.75
CA GLN A 131 -27.06 0.63 -26.07
C GLN A 131 -27.94 -0.61 -26.26
N GLU A 132 -27.52 -1.77 -25.73
CA GLU A 132 -28.31 -3.00 -25.83
C GLU A 132 -29.54 -2.96 -24.93
N ALA A 133 -29.43 -2.32 -23.77
CA ALA A 133 -30.57 -2.03 -22.90
C ALA A 133 -31.58 -1.08 -23.58
N LEU A 134 -31.11 -0.02 -24.24
CA LEU A 134 -31.98 0.92 -24.96
C LEU A 134 -32.76 0.22 -26.09
N ILE A 135 -32.10 -0.63 -26.87
CA ILE A 135 -32.76 -1.37 -27.96
C ILE A 135 -33.82 -2.32 -27.43
N THR A 136 -33.51 -3.01 -26.32
CA THR A 136 -34.46 -3.90 -25.64
C THR A 136 -35.66 -3.11 -25.14
N LEU A 137 -35.44 -1.93 -24.55
CA LEU A 137 -36.49 -1.03 -24.09
C LEU A 137 -37.40 -0.55 -25.24
N LEU A 138 -36.82 -0.05 -26.33
CA LEU A 138 -37.59 0.42 -27.49
C LEU A 138 -38.44 -0.68 -28.11
N ALA A 139 -37.89 -1.88 -28.26
CA ALA A 139 -38.63 -3.03 -28.77
C ALA A 139 -39.78 -3.45 -27.83
N ALA A 140 -39.53 -3.41 -26.52
CA ALA A 140 -40.55 -3.69 -25.50
C ALA A 140 -41.69 -2.65 -25.56
N GLU A 141 -41.36 -1.36 -25.70
CA GLU A 141 -42.36 -0.29 -25.84
C GLU A 141 -43.21 -0.43 -27.11
N ALA A 142 -42.59 -0.66 -28.26
CA ALA A 142 -43.31 -0.85 -29.51
C ALA A 142 -44.26 -2.06 -29.42
N THR A 143 -43.77 -3.17 -28.87
CA THR A 143 -44.60 -4.37 -28.65
C THR A 143 -45.74 -4.10 -27.67
N HIS A 144 -45.48 -3.34 -26.60
CA HIS A 144 -46.50 -2.95 -25.62
C HIS A 144 -47.61 -2.09 -26.24
N ARG A 145 -47.28 -1.24 -27.22
CA ARG A 145 -48.25 -0.47 -28.02
C ARG A 145 -49.00 -1.31 -29.06
N GLY A 146 -48.71 -2.60 -29.17
CA GLY A 146 -49.32 -3.52 -30.14
C GLY A 146 -48.72 -3.43 -31.53
N GLU A 147 -47.58 -2.75 -31.69
CA GLU A 147 -46.88 -2.63 -32.98
C GLU A 147 -46.17 -3.94 -33.33
N ARG A 148 -46.13 -4.27 -34.63
CA ARG A 148 -45.32 -5.39 -35.12
C ARG A 148 -43.94 -4.88 -35.51
N LEU A 149 -42.92 -5.41 -34.86
CA LEU A 149 -41.52 -5.10 -35.18
C LEU A 149 -41.15 -5.63 -36.58
N ALA A 150 -40.42 -4.82 -37.34
CA ALA A 150 -39.88 -5.26 -38.62
C ALA A 150 -38.83 -6.36 -38.41
N ARG A 151 -38.57 -7.16 -39.46
CA ARG A 151 -37.58 -8.24 -39.38
C ARG A 151 -36.20 -7.76 -38.95
N ALA A 152 -35.77 -6.61 -39.48
CA ALA A 152 -34.50 -5.99 -39.12
C ALA A 152 -34.42 -5.61 -37.64
N ASP A 153 -35.52 -5.10 -37.06
CA ASP A 153 -35.58 -4.74 -35.64
C ASP A 153 -35.57 -5.98 -34.74
N LEU A 154 -36.26 -7.05 -35.16
CA LEU A 154 -36.20 -8.35 -34.48
C LEU A 154 -34.77 -8.92 -34.47
N ASP A 155 -34.06 -8.84 -35.59
CA ASP A 155 -32.68 -9.32 -35.68
C ASP A 155 -31.73 -8.46 -34.82
N ARG A 156 -31.96 -7.13 -34.74
CA ARG A 156 -31.19 -6.24 -33.87
C ARG A 156 -31.49 -6.47 -32.38
N LEU A 157 -32.74 -6.74 -32.02
CA LEU A 157 -33.16 -7.11 -30.67
C LEU A 157 -32.53 -8.43 -30.25
N ALA A 158 -32.53 -9.44 -31.13
CA ALA A 158 -31.89 -10.73 -30.85
C ALA A 158 -30.39 -10.57 -30.56
N THR A 159 -29.71 -9.70 -31.33
CA THR A 159 -28.31 -9.34 -31.10
C THR A 159 -28.10 -8.66 -29.75
N ALA A 160 -28.98 -7.71 -29.39
CA ALA A 160 -28.93 -7.01 -28.10
C ALA A 160 -29.08 -7.97 -26.92
N ALA A 161 -30.11 -8.81 -26.96
CA ALA A 161 -30.36 -9.82 -25.94
C ALA A 161 -29.18 -10.81 -25.80
N GLY A 162 -28.54 -11.20 -26.92
CA GLY A 162 -27.34 -12.03 -26.91
C GLY A 162 -26.15 -11.37 -26.22
N ARG A 163 -25.90 -10.08 -26.51
CA ARG A 163 -24.83 -9.32 -25.87
C ARG A 163 -25.06 -9.12 -24.38
N LEU A 164 -26.31 -8.85 -23.97
CA LEU A 164 -26.67 -8.72 -22.55
C LEU A 164 -26.44 -10.03 -21.77
N ARG A 165 -26.84 -11.19 -22.32
CA ARG A 165 -26.58 -12.50 -21.70
C ARG A 165 -25.09 -12.80 -21.58
N ASN A 166 -24.31 -12.50 -22.62
CA ASN A 166 -22.87 -12.70 -22.58
C ASN A 166 -22.19 -11.79 -21.54
N ALA A 167 -22.58 -10.51 -21.48
CA ALA A 167 -22.08 -9.58 -20.48
C ALA A 167 -22.40 -10.05 -19.05
N ALA A 168 -23.63 -10.53 -18.81
CA ALA A 168 -24.02 -11.09 -17.53
C ALA A 168 -23.14 -12.28 -17.11
N ARG A 169 -22.87 -13.20 -18.05
CA ARG A 169 -21.99 -14.37 -17.79
C ARG A 169 -20.58 -13.94 -17.39
N GLU A 170 -20.02 -12.91 -18.02
CA GLU A 170 -18.66 -12.45 -17.70
C GLU A 170 -18.53 -11.75 -16.35
N VAL A 171 -19.63 -11.21 -15.83
CA VAL A 171 -19.68 -10.66 -14.46
C VAL A 171 -20.15 -11.69 -13.44
N GLY A 172 -20.26 -12.97 -13.82
CA GLY A 172 -20.64 -14.06 -12.92
C GLY A 172 -22.15 -14.18 -12.67
N CYS A 173 -22.99 -13.51 -13.46
CA CYS A 173 -24.45 -13.63 -13.41
C CYS A 173 -24.96 -14.61 -14.47
N HIS A 174 -25.89 -15.49 -14.08
CA HIS A 174 -26.55 -16.41 -15.00
C HIS A 174 -27.99 -15.95 -15.25
N VAL A 175 -28.27 -15.57 -16.51
CA VAL A 175 -29.58 -15.12 -17.03
C VAL A 175 -29.82 -15.68 -18.43
#